data_AF-A0A482ULN5-F1
#
_entry.id   AF-A0A482ULN5-F1
#
_cell.length_a   1.000
_cell.length_b   1.000
_cell.length_c   1.000
_cell.angle_alpha   90.00
_cell.angle_beta   90.00
_cell.angle_gamma   90.00
#
_symmetry.space_group_name_H-M   'P 1'
#
loop_
_entity.id
_entity.type
_entity.pdbx_description
1 polymer ?
#
loop_
_entity_poly.entity_id
_entity_poly.type
_entity_poly.pdbx_seq_one_letter_code
_entity_poly.pdbx_strand_id
1 'polypeptide(L)'
;MCHPSDGRRALMGGNWKLNPATLGGALALAEDLATQLKGTGGLVDTVVFPPFPLLPSVHANLAGSGISLGAQDVFYETTGAYTGAVSGA
;
A
#
# COMPACT_ATOMS: atom_id res chain seq x y z
N MET A 1 8.02 -13.59 17.97
CA MET A 1 8.43 -14.14 16.66
C MET A 1 7.22 -14.82 16.05
N CYS A 2 6.80 -14.42 14.85
CA CYS A 2 5.71 -15.11 14.15
C CYS A 2 6.25 -16.46 13.66
N HIS A 3 5.73 -17.56 14.21
CA HIS A 3 6.12 -18.90 13.78
C HIS A 3 5.30 -19.29 12.54
N PRO A 4 5.92 -19.68 11.41
CA PRO A 4 5.20 -20.15 10.25
C PRO A 4 4.76 -21.60 10.47
N SER A 5 3.57 -21.81 11.02
CA SER A 5 2.89 -23.11 11.03
C SER A 5 1.85 -23.15 9.90
N ASP A 6 2.02 -24.07 8.95
CA ASP A 6 1.11 -24.46 7.85
C ASP A 6 1.30 -23.83 6.45
N GLY A 7 2.51 -23.40 6.07
CA GLY A 7 2.84 -23.06 4.65
C GLY A 7 2.17 -21.80 4.09
N ARG A 8 1.40 -21.06 4.90
CA ARG A 8 0.88 -19.73 4.53
C ARG A 8 1.96 -18.67 4.69
N ARG A 9 2.13 -17.81 3.69
CA ARG A 9 3.02 -16.64 3.78
C ARG A 9 2.40 -15.60 4.71
N ALA A 10 3.20 -15.05 5.61
CA ALA A 10 2.77 -13.95 6.47
C ALA A 10 2.61 -12.68 5.63
N LEU A 11 1.56 -11.90 5.91
CA LEU A 11 1.29 -10.62 5.25
C LEU A 11 1.07 -9.52 6.29
N MET A 12 1.71 -8.37 6.07
CA MET A 12 1.55 -7.17 6.88
C MET A 12 0.96 -6.04 6.02
N GLY A 13 -0.23 -5.59 6.40
CA GLY A 13 -0.96 -4.53 5.72
C GLY A 13 -0.93 -3.22 6.50
N GLY A 14 -0.35 -2.18 5.91
CA GLY A 14 -0.35 -0.82 6.45
C GLY A 14 -1.49 0.01 5.87
N ASN A 15 -2.66 0.00 6.51
CA ASN A 15 -3.76 0.91 6.15
C ASN A 15 -3.49 2.30 6.73
N TRP A 16 -3.12 3.26 5.87
CA TRP A 16 -2.77 4.61 6.30
C TRP A 16 -4.01 5.46 6.64
N LYS A 17 -5.22 4.97 6.31
CA LYS A 17 -6.48 5.69 6.46
C LYS A 17 -6.37 7.06 5.79
N LEU A 18 -6.92 8.12 6.38
CA LEU A 18 -6.83 9.49 5.86
C LEU A 18 -5.48 10.17 6.21
N ASN A 19 -4.36 9.47 6.01
CA ASN A 19 -3.01 9.99 6.27
C ASN A 19 -1.98 9.45 5.28
N PRO A 20 -0.83 10.12 5.13
CA PRO A 20 -0.57 11.51 5.50
C PRO A 20 -1.46 12.50 4.75
N ALA A 21 -1.67 13.71 5.30
CA ALA A 21 -2.52 14.72 4.67
C ALA A 21 -1.89 15.40 3.45
N THR A 22 -0.59 15.20 3.22
CA THR A 22 0.18 15.86 2.17
C THR A 22 0.94 14.84 1.32
N LEU A 23 1.17 15.19 0.06
CA LEU A 23 2.00 14.39 -0.84
C LEU A 23 3.41 14.19 -0.27
N GLY A 24 4.06 15.27 0.19
CA GLY A 24 5.41 15.18 0.76
C GLY A 24 5.48 14.25 1.97
N GLY A 25 4.48 14.26 2.85
CA GLY A 25 4.41 13.34 3.99
C GLY A 25 4.24 11.89 3.56
N ALA A 26 3.42 11.62 2.54
CA ALA A 26 3.22 10.28 1.99
C ALA A 26 4.48 9.73 1.32
N LEU A 27 5.21 10.57 0.58
CA LEU A 27 6.47 10.18 -0.05
C LEU A 27 7.55 9.88 0.99
N ALA A 28 7.73 10.77 1.98
CA ALA A 28 8.67 10.55 3.08
C ALA A 28 8.37 9.26 3.85
N LEU A 29 7.10 9.00 4.17
CA LEU A 29 6.70 7.76 4.86
C LEU A 29 6.99 6.50 4.01
N ALA A 30 6.74 6.57 2.70
CA ALA A 30 7.02 5.47 1.78
C ALA A 30 8.53 5.17 1.68
N GLU A 31 9.37 6.20 1.57
CA GLU A 31 10.83 6.09 1.51
C GLU A 31 11.43 5.54 2.81
N ASP A 32 10.96 6.02 3.95
CA ASP A 32 11.38 5.52 5.27
C ASP A 32 11.03 4.04 5.42
N LEU A 33 9.81 3.66 5.05
CA LEU A 33 9.37 2.27 5.11
C LEU A 33 10.20 1.38 4.18
N ALA A 34 10.40 1.79 2.93
CA ALA A 34 11.24 1.07 1.97
C ALA A 34 12.67 0.90 2.50
N THR A 35 13.23 1.93 3.14
CA THR A 35 14.57 1.89 3.71
C THR A 35 14.66 0.94 4.90
N GLN A 36 13.70 0.95 5.81
CA GLN A 36 13.70 0.06 6.98
C GLN A 36 13.47 -1.41 6.61
N LEU A 37 12.74 -1.68 5.51
CA LEU A 37 12.46 -3.04 5.07
C LEU A 37 13.51 -3.60 4.10
N LYS A 38 14.47 -2.80 3.63
CA LYS A 38 15.62 -3.29 2.86
C LYS A 38 16.35 -4.39 3.64
N GLY A 39 16.57 -5.52 2.99
CA GLY A 39 17.31 -6.65 3.58
C GLY A 39 16.50 -7.57 4.49
N THR A 40 15.19 -7.34 4.67
CA THR A 40 14.29 -8.27 5.40
C THR A 40 14.04 -9.60 4.65
N GLY A 41 14.57 -9.73 3.43
CA GLY A 41 14.56 -10.98 2.67
C GLY A 41 13.18 -11.46 2.22
N GLY A 42 12.15 -10.59 2.24
CA GLY A 42 10.80 -10.97 1.81
C GLY A 42 10.16 -12.05 2.68
N LEU A 43 10.60 -12.19 3.94
CA LEU A 43 10.05 -13.13 4.92
C LEU A 43 8.54 -12.90 5.16
N VAL A 44 8.09 -11.66 4.95
CA VAL A 44 6.71 -11.21 5.12
C VAL A 44 6.32 -10.36 3.91
N ASP A 45 5.21 -10.69 3.27
CA ASP A 45 4.64 -9.84 2.22
C ASP A 45 4.14 -8.54 2.84
N THR A 46 4.62 -7.41 2.34
CA THR A 46 4.23 -6.09 2.87
C THR A 46 3.42 -5.34 1.84
N VAL A 47 2.28 -4.79 2.25
CA VAL A 47 1.42 -3.95 1.42
C VAL A 47 1.03 -2.69 2.18
N VAL A 48 1.00 -1.55 1.49
CA VAL A 48 0.50 -0.29 2.04
C VAL A 48 -0.72 0.21 1.27
N PHE A 49 -1.62 0.88 2.00
CA PHE A 49 -2.87 1.42 1.46
C PHE A 49 -2.93 2.92 1.75
N PRO A 50 -2.34 3.79 0.90
CA PRO A 50 -2.42 5.24 1.04
C PRO A 50 -3.81 5.80 0.66
N PRO A 51 -4.14 7.04 1.05
CA PRO A 51 -5.30 7.75 0.52
C PRO A 51 -5.28 7.80 -1.01
N PHE A 52 -6.45 7.64 -1.65
CA PHE A 52 -6.59 7.59 -3.10
C PHE A 52 -5.84 8.68 -3.88
N PRO A 53 -5.93 9.97 -3.51
CA PRO A 53 -5.22 11.03 -4.24
C PRO A 53 -3.69 10.89 -4.25
N LEU A 54 -3.13 10.14 -3.31
CA LEU A 54 -1.69 9.95 -3.14
C LEU A 54 -1.20 8.63 -3.74
N LEU A 55 -2.12 7.72 -4.10
CA LEU A 55 -1.82 6.36 -4.52
C LEU A 55 -0.87 6.29 -5.73
N PRO A 56 -1.06 7.06 -6.84
CA PRO A 56 -0.14 7.00 -7.98
C PRO A 56 1.29 7.47 -7.63
N SER A 57 1.42 8.48 -6.78
CA SER A 57 2.73 9.01 -6.39
C SER A 57 3.46 8.07 -5.45
N VAL A 58 2.74 7.47 -4.48
CA VAL A 58 3.31 6.44 -3.60
C VAL A 58 3.71 5.20 -4.40
N HIS A 59 2.94 4.81 -5.43
CA HIS A 59 3.31 3.73 -6.34
C HIS A 59 4.67 3.96 -6.99
N ALA A 60 4.85 5.13 -7.61
CA ALA A 60 6.09 5.49 -8.26
C ALA A 60 7.26 5.51 -7.26
N ASN A 61 7.02 5.99 -6.03
CA ASN A 61 8.07 6.09 -5.01
C ASN A 61 8.52 4.74 -4.45
N LEU A 62 7.62 3.75 -4.42
CA LEU A 62 7.90 2.40 -3.93
C LEU A 62 8.47 1.46 -5.01
N ALA A 63 8.70 1.95 -6.23
CA ALA A 63 9.24 1.14 -7.32
C ALA A 63 10.56 0.44 -6.90
N GLY A 64 10.61 -0.88 -7.07
CA GLY A 64 11.78 -1.69 -6.72
C GLY A 64 11.99 -1.97 -5.21
N SER A 65 11.14 -1.44 -4.33
CA SER A 65 11.25 -1.67 -2.87
C SER A 65 10.83 -3.08 -2.41
N GLY A 66 10.04 -3.78 -3.24
CA GLY A 66 9.38 -5.04 -2.86
C GLY A 66 8.12 -4.85 -2.00
N ILE A 67 7.75 -3.60 -1.66
CA ILE A 67 6.49 -3.28 -0.98
C ILE A 67 5.38 -3.18 -2.03
N SER A 68 4.30 -3.93 -1.81
CA SER A 68 3.10 -3.89 -2.64
C SER A 68 2.21 -2.69 -2.29
N LEU A 69 1.33 -2.31 -3.21
CA LEU A 69 0.40 -1.20 -3.05
C LEU A 69 -1.05 -1.69 -3.18
N GLY A 70 -1.95 -1.12 -2.39
CA GLY A 70 -3.40 -1.33 -2.53
C GLY A 70 -4.20 -0.05 -2.31
N ALA A 71 -5.49 -0.10 -2.67
CA ALA A 71 -6.46 0.95 -2.36
C ALA A 71 -7.22 0.64 -1.06
N GLN A 72 -7.76 1.68 -0.43
CA GLN A 72 -8.51 1.53 0.83
C GLN A 72 -9.99 1.17 0.63
N ASP A 73 -10.53 1.42 -0.55
CA ASP A 73 -11.90 1.11 -0.95
C ASP A 73 -11.94 0.80 -2.45
N VAL A 74 -13.00 0.19 -2.94
CA VAL A 74 -13.22 -0.05 -4.36
C VAL A 74 -14.72 -0.18 -4.64
N PHE A 75 -15.18 0.47 -5.69
CA PHE A 75 -16.54 0.35 -6.16
C PHE A 75 -16.68 -0.83 -7.11
N TYR A 76 -17.79 -1.57 -6.99
CA TYR A 76 -17.99 -2.85 -7.66
C TYR A 76 -18.26 -2.72 -9.17
N GLU A 77 -18.76 -1.56 -9.62
CA GLU A 77 -18.97 -1.29 -11.05
C GLU A 77 -17.71 -0.78 -11.72
N THR A 78 -17.49 -1.20 -12.97
CA THR A 78 -16.34 -0.76 -13.76
C THR A 78 -16.46 0.69 -14.22
N THR A 79 -17.67 1.16 -14.50
CA THR A 79 -17.98 2.53 -14.92
C THR A 79 -19.46 2.85 -14.73
N GLY A 80 -19.82 4.13 -14.58
CA GLY A 80 -21.21 4.57 -14.47
C GLY A 80 -21.37 5.89 -13.71
N ALA A 81 -22.62 6.24 -13.40
CA ALA A 81 -22.99 7.50 -12.74
C ALA A 81 -22.81 7.44 -11.20
N TYR A 82 -21.59 7.16 -10.74
CA TYR A 82 -21.25 6.97 -9.34
C TYR A 82 -20.29 8.05 -8.84
N THR A 83 -20.82 9.26 -8.62
CA THR A 83 -20.01 10.43 -8.23
C THR A 83 -19.16 10.15 -6.98
N GLY A 84 -17.84 10.27 -7.11
CA GLY A 84 -16.88 10.10 -6.03
C GLY A 84 -16.42 8.66 -5.77
N ALA A 85 -17.04 7.68 -6.42
CA ALA A 85 -16.62 6.28 -6.34
C ALA A 85 -15.38 6.02 -7.20
N VAL A 86 -14.58 5.01 -6.83
CA VAL A 86 -13.39 4.58 -7.59
C VAL A 86 -13.57 3.16 -8.07
N SER A 87 -13.55 2.95 -9.38
CA SER A 87 -13.61 1.64 -10.03
C SER A 87 -12.33 0.84 -9.78
N GLY A 88 -12.45 -0.50 -9.78
CA GLY A 88 -11.30 -1.42 -9.73
C GLY A 88 -10.71 -1.77 -11.10
N ALA A 89 -11.21 -1.18 -12.19
CA ALA A 89 -10.77 -1.44 -13.56
C ALA A 89 -9.50 -0.67 -13.97
#